data_AF-A0A3D2AF11-F1
#
_entry.id   AF-A0A3D2AF11-F1
#
_cell.length_a   1.000
_cell.length_b   1.000
_cell.length_c   1.000
_cell.angle_alpha   90.00
_cell.angle_beta   90.00
_cell.angle_gamma   90.00
#
_symmetry.space_group_name_H-M   'P 1'
#
loop_
_entity.id
_entity.type
_entity.pdbx_description
1 polymer ?
#
loop_
_entity_poly.entity_id
_entity_poly.type
_entity_poly.pdbx_seq_one_letter_code
_entity_poly.pdbx_strand_id
1 'polypeptide(L)'
;MAERRMFSKSVILSDLFFNMSVYAQYLYFIFGIYADDDGFVGSPKTIMRQCAIKNSAFEELIQNNYIIPFNSGVIAIKHWKVNNYIQKDRYKTTIYTNELESLEDDKNIYVLTEKGQCIQNVYTLDTQDRLGKDRLGKESLSPLSQNAHTRTHARDGLGEYENVYLTDSEIEELRKISPMWMDYVFQLSAYMKSTGKTYENHYATLVRWIERDEKQ
;
A
#
# COMPACT_ATOMS: atom_id res chain seq x y z
N MET A 1 -4.85 -27.44 -6.93
CA MET A 1 -3.43 -27.79 -7.15
C MET A 1 -2.65 -27.12 -6.04
N ALA A 2 -1.74 -27.82 -5.36
CA ALA A 2 -0.98 -27.21 -4.26
C ALA A 2 0.03 -26.19 -4.81
N GLU A 3 0.02 -24.97 -4.27
CA GLU A 3 1.00 -23.93 -4.59
C GLU A 3 2.31 -24.28 -3.87
N ARG A 4 3.38 -24.48 -4.64
CA ARG A 4 4.71 -24.79 -4.11
C ARG A 4 5.59 -23.57 -4.27
N ARG A 5 6.22 -23.16 -3.18
CA ARG A 5 7.19 -22.05 -3.16
C ARG A 5 8.57 -22.61 -2.89
N MET A 6 9.55 -22.21 -3.69
CA MET A 6 10.95 -22.61 -3.60
C MET A 6 11.80 -21.43 -3.14
N PHE A 7 12.98 -21.70 -2.59
CA PHE A 7 13.97 -20.70 -2.22
C PHE A 7 15.34 -21.10 -2.77
N SER A 8 16.01 -20.17 -3.45
CA SER A 8 17.34 -20.44 -3.98
C SER A 8 18.36 -20.49 -2.85
N LYS A 9 19.16 -21.57 -2.83
CA LYS A 9 20.29 -21.71 -1.90
C LYS A 9 21.28 -20.55 -2.01
N SER A 10 21.49 -20.00 -3.20
CA SER A 10 22.41 -18.87 -3.38
C SER A 10 21.95 -17.61 -2.66
N VAL A 11 20.64 -17.42 -2.51
CA VAL A 11 20.05 -16.27 -1.82
C VAL A 11 20.07 -16.51 -0.31
N ILE A 12 19.54 -17.66 0.14
CA ILE A 12 19.36 -17.95 1.57
C ILE A 12 20.64 -18.38 2.28
N LEU A 13 21.67 -18.82 1.55
CA LEU A 13 22.98 -19.16 2.11
C LEU A 13 24.03 -18.07 1.86
N SER A 14 23.60 -16.87 1.44
CA SER A 14 24.50 -15.74 1.29
C SER A 14 24.90 -15.19 2.67
N ASP A 15 26.12 -14.66 2.78
CA ASP A 15 26.61 -14.04 4.02
C ASP A 15 25.71 -12.89 4.46
N LEU A 16 25.19 -12.10 3.51
CA LEU A 16 24.23 -11.03 3.78
C LEU A 16 22.96 -11.58 4.45
N PHE A 17 22.42 -12.71 3.97
CA PHE A 17 21.21 -13.29 4.54
C PHE A 17 21.46 -13.84 5.95
N PHE A 18 22.59 -14.54 6.14
CA PHE A 18 22.95 -15.12 7.43
C PHE A 18 23.27 -14.07 8.49
N ASN A 19 23.79 -12.91 8.09
CA ASN A 19 24.08 -11.80 8.99
C ASN A 19 22.82 -11.12 9.53
N MET A 20 21.64 -11.35 8.92
CA MET A 20 20.38 -10.80 9.42
C MET A 20 19.89 -11.50 10.68
N SER A 21 19.03 -10.85 11.47
CA SER A 21 18.39 -11.47 12.63
C SER A 21 17.56 -12.70 12.25
N VAL A 22 17.49 -13.67 13.16
CA VAL A 22 16.71 -14.91 12.96
C VAL A 22 15.24 -14.61 12.64
N TYR A 23 14.68 -13.54 13.22
CA TYR A 23 13.32 -13.10 12.94
C TYR A 23 13.17 -12.50 11.54
N ALA A 24 14.16 -11.76 11.03
CA ALA A 24 14.15 -11.26 9.65
C ALA A 24 14.26 -12.41 8.64
N GLN A 25 15.16 -13.36 8.88
CA GLN A 25 15.29 -14.58 8.08
C GLN A 25 13.97 -15.37 8.06
N TYR A 26 13.37 -15.59 9.22
CA TYR A 26 12.07 -16.25 9.35
C TYR A 26 10.95 -15.51 8.61
N LEU A 27 10.88 -14.18 8.77
CA LEU A 27 9.87 -13.34 8.12
C LEU A 27 9.99 -13.41 6.58
N TYR A 28 11.21 -13.46 6.05
CA TYR A 28 11.44 -13.65 4.61
C TYR A 28 10.84 -14.96 4.09
N PHE A 29 11.03 -16.07 4.81
CA PHE A 29 10.43 -17.35 4.43
C PHE A 29 8.90 -17.31 4.51
N ILE A 30 8.35 -16.70 5.56
CA ILE A 30 6.90 -16.54 5.70
C ILE A 30 6.35 -15.71 4.55
N PHE A 31 6.94 -14.56 4.22
CA PHE A 31 6.49 -13.79 3.06
C PHE A 31 6.55 -14.60 1.77
N GLY A 32 7.59 -15.40 1.56
CA GLY A 32 7.66 -16.26 0.37
C GLY A 32 6.55 -17.30 0.29
N ILE A 33 6.00 -17.75 1.42
CA ILE A 33 4.84 -18.67 1.47
C ILE A 33 3.54 -17.92 1.12
N TYR A 34 3.37 -16.71 1.65
CA TYR A 34 2.13 -15.91 1.49
C TYR A 34 2.09 -15.10 0.19
N ALA A 35 3.20 -15.02 -0.54
CA ALA A 35 3.27 -14.28 -1.78
C ALA A 35 2.48 -14.93 -2.92
N ASP A 36 1.99 -14.11 -3.84
CA ASP A 36 1.40 -14.55 -5.11
C ASP A 36 2.47 -15.00 -6.12
N ASP A 37 2.06 -15.33 -7.35
CA ASP A 37 2.99 -15.85 -8.37
C ASP A 37 3.98 -14.80 -8.90
N ASP A 38 3.76 -13.52 -8.64
CA ASP A 38 4.71 -12.43 -8.93
C ASP A 38 5.59 -12.05 -7.74
N GLY A 39 5.33 -12.62 -6.56
CA GLY A 39 6.11 -12.37 -5.36
C GLY A 39 5.60 -11.21 -4.52
N PHE A 40 4.35 -10.79 -4.72
CA PHE A 40 3.72 -9.72 -3.94
C PHE A 40 2.99 -10.27 -2.72
N VAL A 41 3.09 -9.54 -1.61
CA VAL A 41 2.39 -9.83 -0.37
C VAL A 41 1.52 -8.64 -0.01
N GLY A 42 0.21 -8.84 -0.02
CA GLY A 42 -0.76 -7.77 0.19
C GLY A 42 -0.86 -7.23 1.61
N SER A 43 -0.62 -8.05 2.62
CA SER A 43 -0.85 -7.68 4.03
C SER A 43 0.31 -8.05 4.97
N PRO A 44 1.52 -7.50 4.73
CA PRO A 44 2.72 -7.85 5.48
C PRO A 44 2.59 -7.58 6.99
N LYS A 45 1.98 -6.45 7.38
CA LYS A 45 1.75 -6.10 8.79
C LYS A 45 0.84 -7.10 9.52
N THR A 46 -0.17 -7.63 8.83
CA THR A 46 -1.07 -8.65 9.39
C THR A 46 -0.33 -9.96 9.63
N ILE A 47 0.49 -10.38 8.66
CA ILE A 47 1.33 -11.57 8.78
C ILE A 47 2.31 -11.44 9.96
N MET A 48 2.98 -10.28 10.08
CA MET A 48 3.88 -10.01 11.20
C MET A 48 3.16 -10.07 12.55
N ARG A 49 1.95 -9.51 12.65
CA ARG A 49 1.13 -9.56 13.87
C ARG A 49 0.73 -10.99 14.21
N GLN A 50 0.38 -11.81 13.21
CA GLN A 50 0.06 -13.24 13.42
C GLN A 50 1.26 -14.03 13.92
N CYS A 51 2.46 -13.75 13.41
CA CYS A 51 3.69 -14.40 13.83
C CYS A 51 4.33 -13.77 15.09
N ALA A 52 3.72 -12.73 15.67
CA ALA A 52 4.27 -11.95 16.78
C ALA A 52 5.70 -11.42 16.53
N ILE A 53 5.99 -11.00 15.29
CA ILE A 53 7.29 -10.46 14.87
C ILE A 53 7.30 -8.94 15.02
N LYS A 54 8.42 -8.40 15.51
CA LYS A 54 8.63 -6.96 15.68
C LYS A 54 8.93 -6.26 14.34
N ASN A 55 8.64 -4.96 14.27
CA ASN A 55 8.92 -4.13 13.09
C ASN A 55 10.42 -4.06 12.75
N SER A 56 11.31 -4.20 13.74
CA SER A 56 12.76 -4.20 13.51
C SER A 56 13.20 -5.25 12.49
N ALA A 57 12.60 -6.44 12.49
CA ALA A 57 12.92 -7.50 11.54
C ALA A 57 12.45 -7.18 10.10
N PHE A 58 11.36 -6.43 9.97
CA PHE A 58 10.84 -5.98 8.69
C PHE A 58 11.71 -4.85 8.12
N GLU A 59 12.08 -3.88 8.95
CA GLU A 59 13.03 -2.81 8.59
C GLU A 59 14.38 -3.37 8.14
N GLU A 60 14.88 -4.40 8.81
CA GLU A 60 16.13 -5.09 8.46
C GLU A 60 16.06 -5.72 7.07
N LEU A 61 14.92 -6.32 6.68
CA LEU A 61 14.74 -6.85 5.33
C LEU A 61 14.72 -5.75 4.26
N ILE A 62 14.18 -4.57 4.57
CA ILE A 62 14.19 -3.41 3.67
C ILE A 62 15.61 -2.88 3.53
N GLN A 63 16.32 -2.68 4.64
CA GLN A 63 17.69 -2.16 4.67
C GLN A 63 18.65 -3.06 3.90
N ASN A 64 18.51 -4.39 4.03
CA ASN A 64 19.31 -5.36 3.30
C ASN A 64 18.77 -5.65 1.88
N ASN A 65 17.75 -4.92 1.41
CA ASN A 65 17.16 -5.03 0.08
C ASN A 65 16.61 -6.43 -0.26
N TYR A 66 16.05 -7.16 0.69
CA TYR A 66 15.38 -8.44 0.42
C TYR A 66 13.90 -8.28 0.02
N ILE A 67 13.29 -7.18 0.44
CA ILE A 67 11.92 -6.81 0.11
C ILE A 67 11.84 -5.35 -0.36
N ILE A 68 10.85 -5.07 -1.20
CA ILE A 68 10.55 -3.74 -1.74
C ILE A 68 9.19 -3.31 -1.20
N PRO A 69 9.12 -2.34 -0.28
CA PRO A 69 7.85 -1.80 0.20
C PRO A 69 7.26 -0.78 -0.78
N PHE A 70 5.94 -0.79 -0.91
CA PHE A 70 5.18 0.21 -1.68
C PHE A 70 4.34 1.09 -0.76
N ASN A 71 3.97 2.27 -1.26
CA ASN A 71 3.10 3.21 -0.54
C ASN A 71 1.70 2.65 -0.28
N SER A 72 1.23 1.71 -1.11
CA SER A 72 -0.03 0.97 -0.91
C SER A 72 -0.01 0.03 0.31
N GLY A 73 1.15 -0.17 0.94
CA GLY A 73 1.32 -1.09 2.06
C GLY A 73 1.56 -2.55 1.65
N VAL A 74 1.62 -2.80 0.35
CA VAL A 74 2.03 -4.07 -0.27
C VAL A 74 3.56 -4.14 -0.30
N ILE A 75 4.12 -5.34 -0.29
CA ILE A 75 5.55 -5.57 -0.52
C ILE A 75 5.77 -6.51 -1.71
N ALA A 76 6.88 -6.34 -2.41
CA ALA A 76 7.39 -7.34 -3.36
C ALA A 76 8.67 -7.99 -2.81
N ILE A 77 8.82 -9.29 -3.02
CA ILE A 77 10.02 -10.03 -2.68
C ILE A 77 11.05 -9.86 -3.80
N LYS A 78 12.18 -9.21 -3.51
CA LYS A 78 13.15 -8.80 -4.54
C LYS A 78 13.68 -9.96 -5.37
N HIS A 79 13.97 -11.09 -4.72
CA HIS A 79 14.55 -12.28 -5.37
C HIS A 79 13.50 -13.32 -5.79
N TRP A 80 12.25 -12.90 -6.00
CA TRP A 80 11.16 -13.84 -6.27
C TRP A 80 11.40 -14.72 -7.49
N LYS A 81 11.76 -14.13 -8.64
CA LYS A 81 11.98 -14.86 -9.90
C LYS A 81 13.24 -15.73 -9.87
N VAL A 82 14.22 -15.40 -9.04
CA VAL A 82 15.37 -16.29 -8.75
C VAL A 82 14.92 -17.52 -7.96
N ASN A 83 14.03 -17.31 -6.99
CA ASN A 83 13.55 -18.36 -6.09
C ASN A 83 12.52 -19.28 -6.76
N ASN A 84 11.63 -18.70 -7.57
CA ASN A 84 10.46 -19.37 -8.12
C ASN A 84 10.41 -19.21 -9.64
N TYR A 85 10.56 -20.34 -10.34
CA TYR A 85 10.24 -20.44 -11.76
C TYR A 85 8.85 -21.07 -11.92
N ILE A 86 7.90 -20.28 -12.44
CA ILE A 86 6.51 -20.69 -12.66
C ILE A 86 6.25 -20.78 -14.17
N GLN A 87 5.69 -21.90 -14.62
CA GLN A 87 5.37 -22.10 -16.04
C GLN A 87 4.16 -21.25 -16.43
N LYS A 88 4.18 -20.73 -17.67
CA LYS A 88 3.17 -19.79 -18.20
C LYS A 88 1.74 -20.32 -18.17
N ASP A 89 1.55 -21.62 -18.28
CA ASP A 89 0.24 -22.29 -18.30
C ASP A 89 -0.46 -22.27 -16.93
N ARG A 90 0.30 -22.16 -15.84
CA ARG A 90 -0.21 -22.16 -14.46
C ARG A 90 -0.08 -20.81 -13.75
N TYR A 91 0.70 -19.91 -14.33
CA TYR A 91 0.98 -18.60 -13.77
C TYR A 91 -0.27 -17.72 -13.68
N LYS A 92 -0.45 -17.06 -12.53
CA LYS A 92 -1.49 -16.06 -12.32
C LYS A 92 -0.85 -14.71 -12.02
N THR A 93 -1.17 -13.71 -12.83
CA THR A 93 -0.72 -12.33 -12.58
C THR A 93 -1.22 -11.82 -11.24
N THR A 94 -0.43 -10.97 -10.61
CA THR A 94 -0.79 -10.23 -9.41
C THR A 94 -1.95 -9.27 -9.66
N ILE A 95 -2.67 -8.96 -8.58
CA ILE A 95 -3.68 -7.89 -8.56
C ILE A 95 -3.03 -6.49 -8.46
N TYR A 96 -1.75 -6.42 -8.08
CA TYR A 96 -0.99 -5.18 -7.87
C TYR A 96 -0.27 -4.75 -9.15
N THR A 97 -1.05 -4.48 -10.20
CA THR A 97 -0.50 -4.18 -11.54
C THR A 97 0.31 -2.89 -11.56
N ASN A 98 -0.11 -1.86 -10.83
CA ASN A 98 0.56 -0.55 -10.79
C ASN A 98 1.95 -0.66 -10.12
N GLU A 99 2.03 -1.42 -9.03
CA GLU A 99 3.27 -1.70 -8.33
C GLU A 99 4.21 -2.57 -9.16
N LEU A 100 3.66 -3.56 -9.88
CA LEU A 100 4.42 -4.39 -10.81
C LEU A 100 5.01 -3.56 -11.97
N GLU A 101 4.24 -2.62 -12.54
CA GLU A 101 4.72 -1.70 -13.59
C GLU A 101 5.84 -0.76 -13.10
N SER A 102 5.94 -0.55 -11.79
CA SER A 102 6.99 0.25 -11.17
C SER A 102 8.30 -0.53 -10.93
N LEU A 103 8.30 -1.83 -11.26
CA LEU A 103 9.45 -2.72 -11.14
C LEU A 103 10.00 -3.09 -12.50
N GLU A 104 11.33 -3.14 -12.58
CA GLU A 104 12.08 -3.73 -13.66
C GLU A 104 12.67 -5.07 -13.25
N ASP A 105 12.75 -5.98 -14.22
CA ASP A 105 13.40 -7.27 -14.07
C ASP A 105 14.86 -7.19 -14.54
N ASP A 106 15.80 -7.03 -13.61
CA ASP A 106 17.23 -7.19 -13.91
C ASP A 106 17.67 -8.61 -13.52
N LYS A 107 17.89 -9.47 -14.52
CA LYS A 107 18.40 -10.85 -14.32
C LYS A 107 17.61 -11.66 -13.27
N ASN A 108 16.28 -11.60 -13.34
CA ASN A 108 15.35 -12.25 -12.40
C ASN A 108 15.33 -11.65 -10.98
N ILE A 109 15.86 -10.44 -10.80
CA ILE A 109 15.81 -9.68 -9.56
C ILE A 109 15.00 -8.41 -9.83
N TYR A 110 14.05 -8.12 -8.96
CA TYR A 110 13.28 -6.88 -9.06
C TYR A 110 14.12 -5.67 -8.68
N VAL A 111 14.02 -4.61 -9.48
CA VAL A 111 14.64 -3.30 -9.26
C VAL A 111 13.57 -2.23 -9.40
N LEU A 112 13.55 -1.24 -8.52
CA LEU A 112 12.63 -0.10 -8.64
C LEU A 112 13.12 0.83 -9.77
N THR A 113 12.22 1.17 -10.69
CA THR A 113 12.49 2.18 -11.73
C THR A 113 12.50 3.59 -11.11
N GLU A 114 13.20 4.54 -11.74
CA GLU A 114 13.36 5.94 -11.29
C GLU A 114 12.02 6.68 -11.01
N LYS A 115 10.89 6.20 -11.54
CA LYS A 115 9.53 6.71 -11.23
C LYS A 115 9.01 6.31 -9.83
N GLY A 116 9.65 5.35 -9.17
CA GLY A 116 9.25 4.78 -7.87
C GLY A 116 10.24 5.07 -6.73
N GLN A 117 11.13 6.05 -6.90
CA GLN A 117 12.17 6.37 -5.93
C GLN A 117 11.63 7.14 -4.71
N CYS A 118 10.80 6.47 -3.91
CA CYS A 118 10.35 6.97 -2.61
C CYS A 118 11.11 6.25 -1.50
N ILE A 119 12.39 6.58 -1.33
CA ILE A 119 13.10 6.27 -0.10
C ILE A 119 12.60 7.26 0.95
N GLN A 120 11.56 6.88 1.71
CA GLN A 120 11.21 7.54 2.96
C GLN A 120 10.92 6.47 4.02
N ASN A 121 11.99 5.81 4.49
CA ASN A 121 11.96 5.15 5.79
C ASN A 121 12.06 6.25 6.87
N VAL A 122 10.94 6.90 7.16
CA VAL A 122 10.76 7.58 8.45
C VAL A 122 9.63 6.85 9.15
N TYR A 123 9.99 5.83 9.92
CA TYR A 123 9.12 5.35 10.98
C TYR A 123 9.01 6.46 12.03
N THR A 124 7.94 7.24 11.98
CA THR A 124 7.51 7.99 13.15
C THR A 124 7.05 6.95 14.17
N LEU A 125 7.84 6.77 15.23
CA LEU A 125 7.47 5.92 16.36
C LEU A 125 6.29 6.56 17.09
N ASP A 126 5.07 6.12 16.79
CA ASP A 126 3.95 6.35 17.68
C ASP A 126 4.16 5.52 18.96
N THR A 127 4.80 6.17 19.93
CA THR A 127 4.74 5.77 21.34
C THR A 127 3.29 5.85 21.79
N GLN A 128 2.59 4.72 21.79
CA GLN A 128 1.32 4.62 22.49
C GLN A 128 1.58 4.56 24.00
N ASP A 129 1.44 5.72 24.65
CA ASP A 129 1.28 5.78 26.09
C ASP A 129 -0.12 5.28 26.46
N ARG A 130 -0.15 4.24 27.29
CA ARG A 130 -1.37 3.63 27.82
C ARG A 130 -1.79 4.39 29.07
N LEU A 131 -2.88 5.13 28.99
CA LEU A 131 -3.66 5.50 30.17
C LEU A 131 -5.14 5.17 29.93
N GLY A 132 -5.65 4.26 30.76
CA GLY A 132 -7.01 3.74 30.70
C GLY A 132 -8.04 4.52 31.50
N LYS A 133 -9.24 3.92 31.55
CA LYS A 133 -10.52 4.30 32.22
C LYS A 133 -11.42 5.21 31.38
N ASP A 134 -12.73 5.02 31.26
CA ASP A 134 -13.68 4.07 31.85
C ASP A 134 -14.95 3.95 30.95
N ARG A 135 -15.50 2.74 30.91
CA ARG A 135 -16.89 2.25 30.71
C ARG A 135 -18.01 3.09 30.06
N LEU A 136 -18.80 2.38 29.23
CA LEU A 136 -20.27 2.36 29.00
C LEU A 136 -20.54 2.34 27.48
N GLY A 137 -21.31 1.47 26.83
CA GLY A 137 -22.19 0.35 27.18
C GLY A 137 -23.21 0.21 26.03
N LYS A 138 -23.54 -1.05 25.63
CA LYS A 138 -24.68 -1.47 24.77
C LYS A 138 -24.62 -1.05 23.29
N GLU A 139 -25.05 -1.81 22.30
CA GLU A 139 -25.82 -3.06 22.22
C GLU A 139 -25.53 -3.74 20.86
N SER A 140 -25.82 -5.03 20.82
CA SER A 140 -25.47 -6.05 19.83
C SER A 140 -26.48 -6.21 18.68
N LEU A 141 -26.03 -6.52 17.45
CA LEU A 141 -26.28 -7.76 16.69
C LEU A 141 -26.16 -7.59 15.15
N SER A 142 -25.51 -8.61 14.57
CA SER A 142 -25.17 -9.03 13.19
C SER A 142 -26.35 -9.13 12.18
N PRO A 143 -26.17 -9.45 10.86
CA PRO A 143 -25.05 -10.20 10.25
C PRO A 143 -24.59 -9.85 8.83
N LEU A 144 -23.43 -10.44 8.50
CA LEU A 144 -22.88 -10.70 7.16
C LEU A 144 -23.84 -11.47 6.23
N SER A 145 -23.50 -11.42 4.93
CA SER A 145 -23.88 -12.29 3.78
C SER A 145 -24.77 -11.54 2.77
N GLN A 146 -24.51 -11.44 1.46
CA GLN A 146 -23.92 -12.39 0.51
C GLN A 146 -23.25 -11.70 -0.70
N ASN A 147 -22.25 -12.41 -1.23
CA ASN A 147 -21.54 -12.33 -2.51
C ASN A 147 -22.14 -11.55 -3.71
N ALA A 148 -21.24 -10.79 -4.35
CA ALA A 148 -20.90 -10.73 -5.78
C ALA A 148 -22.03 -10.72 -6.84
N HIS A 149 -22.09 -9.63 -7.63
CA HIS A 149 -21.81 -9.66 -9.08
C HIS A 149 -21.88 -8.24 -9.70
N THR A 150 -20.71 -7.76 -10.16
CA THR A 150 -20.45 -6.87 -11.32
C THR A 150 -21.15 -5.50 -11.49
N ARG A 151 -20.26 -4.46 -11.56
CA ARG A 151 -20.32 -3.19 -12.35
C ARG A 151 -21.24 -2.11 -11.76
N THR A 152 -20.77 -0.91 -11.40
CA THR A 152 -20.07 0.12 -12.21
C THR A 152 -19.32 1.11 -11.30
N HIS A 153 -18.27 1.76 -11.83
CA HIS A 153 -17.39 2.77 -11.20
C HIS A 153 -17.96 3.55 -9.99
N ALA A 154 -17.73 3.04 -8.78
CA ALA A 154 -17.82 3.83 -7.56
C ALA A 154 -16.44 4.44 -7.33
N ARG A 155 -16.33 5.74 -7.59
CA ARG A 155 -15.10 6.52 -7.53
C ARG A 155 -14.54 6.47 -6.11
N ASP A 156 -13.35 5.89 -5.96
CA ASP A 156 -12.56 6.06 -4.73
C ASP A 156 -12.43 7.58 -4.48
N GLY A 157 -12.81 8.04 -3.30
CA GLY A 157 -12.81 9.46 -2.99
C GLY A 157 -11.39 10.03 -3.03
N LEU A 158 -11.24 11.27 -3.48
CA LEU A 158 -9.96 11.97 -3.53
C LEU A 158 -9.67 12.67 -2.21
N GLY A 159 -8.39 13.01 -2.01
CA GLY A 159 -7.89 13.70 -0.82
C GLY A 159 -7.41 12.77 0.28
N GLU A 160 -6.82 13.33 1.34
CA GLU A 160 -6.19 12.59 2.46
C GLU A 160 -7.16 11.64 3.17
N TYR A 161 -8.44 12.01 3.21
CA TYR A 161 -9.51 11.26 3.88
C TYR A 161 -10.49 10.61 2.92
N GLU A 162 -10.15 10.53 1.62
CA GLU A 162 -10.97 9.91 0.57
C GLU A 162 -12.44 10.35 0.57
N ASN A 163 -12.67 11.64 0.86
CA ASN A 163 -14.00 12.21 1.08
C ASN A 163 -14.37 13.28 0.03
N VAL A 164 -13.55 13.47 -1.00
CA VAL A 164 -13.79 14.41 -2.10
C VAL A 164 -14.06 13.66 -3.40
N TYR A 165 -15.33 13.57 -3.80
CA TYR A 165 -15.73 12.94 -5.06
C TYR A 165 -15.75 13.93 -6.23
N LEU A 166 -14.99 13.62 -7.28
CA LEU A 166 -14.93 14.36 -8.55
C LEU A 166 -15.02 13.39 -9.72
N THR A 167 -15.60 13.83 -10.83
CA THR A 167 -15.60 13.11 -12.10
C THR A 167 -14.29 13.32 -12.86
N ASP A 168 -13.95 12.42 -13.79
CA ASP A 168 -12.75 12.56 -14.63
C ASP A 168 -12.78 13.88 -15.44
N SER A 169 -13.97 14.27 -15.91
CA SER A 169 -14.19 15.56 -16.58
C SER A 169 -13.91 16.74 -15.66
N GLU A 170 -14.36 16.71 -14.41
CA GLU A 170 -14.12 17.79 -13.44
C GLU A 170 -12.65 17.88 -13.04
N ILE A 171 -11.95 16.75 -12.94
CA ILE A 171 -10.51 16.71 -12.70
C ILE A 171 -9.74 17.34 -13.86
N GLU A 172 -10.13 17.04 -15.10
CA GLU A 172 -9.50 17.63 -16.28
C GLU A 172 -9.70 19.14 -16.36
N GLU A 173 -10.89 19.64 -16.01
CA GLU A 173 -11.14 21.08 -15.93
C GLU A 173 -10.34 21.74 -14.79
N LEU A 174 -10.27 21.13 -13.60
CA LEU A 174 -9.45 21.65 -12.49
C LEU A 174 -7.96 21.78 -12.86
N ARG A 175 -7.42 20.80 -13.62
CA ARG A 175 -6.04 20.84 -14.13
C ARG A 175 -5.77 22.01 -15.08
N LYS A 176 -6.78 22.45 -15.83
CA LYS A 176 -6.68 23.61 -16.73
C LYS A 176 -6.73 24.93 -15.96
N ILE A 177 -7.51 24.98 -14.89
CA ILE A 177 -7.70 26.20 -14.08
C ILE A 177 -6.44 26.49 -13.26
N SER A 178 -5.89 25.51 -12.55
CA SER A 178 -4.69 25.72 -11.73
C SER A 178 -3.77 24.50 -11.72
N PRO A 179 -2.45 24.67 -11.86
CA PRO A 179 -1.49 23.58 -11.72
C PRO A 179 -1.44 23.01 -10.30
N MET A 180 -1.91 23.76 -9.29
CA MET A 180 -1.95 23.34 -7.87
C MET A 180 -3.33 22.83 -7.43
N TRP A 181 -4.21 22.46 -8.37
CA TRP A 181 -5.57 21.97 -8.08
C TRP A 181 -5.62 20.82 -7.05
N MET A 182 -4.58 19.98 -7.00
CA MET A 182 -4.51 18.86 -6.06
C MET A 182 -4.37 19.32 -4.59
N ASP A 183 -3.68 20.44 -4.36
CA ASP A 183 -3.55 21.01 -3.00
C ASP A 183 -4.90 21.50 -2.48
N TYR A 184 -5.72 22.08 -3.36
CA TYR A 184 -7.09 22.47 -3.02
C TYR A 184 -7.96 21.26 -2.67
N VAL A 185 -7.79 20.12 -3.36
CA VAL A 185 -8.49 18.86 -3.04
C VAL A 185 -8.09 18.36 -1.66
N PHE A 186 -6.80 18.38 -1.31
CA PHE A 186 -6.33 17.98 0.01
C PHE A 186 -6.85 18.90 1.11
N GLN A 187 -6.83 20.22 0.88
CA GLN A 187 -7.36 21.19 1.85
C GLN A 187 -8.86 21.00 2.08
N LEU A 188 -9.66 20.78 1.02
CA LEU A 188 -11.08 20.51 1.15
C LEU A 188 -11.35 19.20 1.91
N SER A 189 -10.57 18.15 1.61
CA SER A 189 -10.65 16.86 2.28
C SER A 189 -10.42 16.97 3.79
N ALA A 190 -9.33 17.61 4.19
CA ALA A 190 -8.99 17.86 5.59
C ALA A 190 -10.00 18.80 6.28
N TYR A 191 -10.49 19.81 5.57
CA TYR A 191 -11.50 20.75 6.09
C TYR A 191 -12.83 20.05 6.40
N MET A 192 -13.34 19.23 5.47
CA MET A 192 -14.57 18.46 5.69
C MET A 192 -14.41 17.49 6.85
N LYS A 193 -13.24 16.85 6.98
CA LYS A 193 -12.96 15.91 8.08
C LYS A 193 -12.91 16.60 9.43
N SER A 194 -12.23 17.75 9.52
CA SER A 194 -12.03 18.48 10.78
C SER A 194 -13.27 19.25 11.24
N THR A 195 -14.05 19.79 10.31
CA THR A 195 -15.24 20.62 10.64
C THR A 195 -16.55 19.85 10.62
N GLY A 196 -16.57 18.63 10.05
CA GLY A 196 -17.79 17.85 9.84
C GLY A 196 -18.72 18.42 8.77
N LYS A 197 -18.28 19.43 8.01
CA LYS A 197 -19.05 20.00 6.91
C LYS A 197 -19.04 19.07 5.71
N THR A 198 -20.16 19.08 4.99
CA THR A 198 -20.33 18.35 3.73
C THR A 198 -20.74 19.33 2.64
N TYR A 199 -20.34 19.05 1.41
CA TYR A 199 -20.64 19.86 0.24
C TYR A 199 -21.30 18.97 -0.81
N GLU A 200 -22.38 19.47 -1.42
CA GLU A 200 -23.09 18.72 -2.47
C GLU A 200 -22.26 18.62 -3.76
N ASN A 201 -21.46 19.65 -4.05
CA ASN A 201 -20.60 19.70 -5.23
C ASN A 201 -19.19 20.13 -4.83
N HIS A 202 -18.28 19.16 -4.78
CA HIS A 202 -16.89 19.40 -4.45
C HIS A 202 -16.17 20.23 -5.53
N TYR A 203 -16.44 19.96 -6.80
CA TYR A 203 -15.83 20.71 -7.92
C TYR A 203 -16.11 22.21 -7.82
N ALA A 204 -17.38 22.60 -7.66
CA ALA A 204 -17.76 24.00 -7.55
C ALA A 204 -17.12 24.69 -6.33
N THR A 205 -16.96 23.93 -5.24
CA THR A 205 -16.30 24.44 -4.02
C THR A 205 -14.82 24.71 -4.27
N LEU A 206 -14.13 23.78 -4.94
CA LEU A 206 -12.72 23.91 -5.29
C LEU A 206 -12.47 25.06 -6.26
N VAL A 207 -13.26 25.17 -7.34
CA VAL A 207 -13.16 26.28 -8.31
C VAL A 207 -13.30 27.63 -7.60
N ARG A 208 -14.28 27.75 -6.69
CA ARG A 208 -14.47 29.00 -5.94
C ARG A 208 -13.29 29.35 -5.02
N TRP A 209 -12.60 28.37 -4.46
CA TRP A 209 -11.42 28.61 -3.62
C TRP A 209 -10.24 29.06 -4.50
N ILE A 210 -10.02 28.38 -5.62
CA ILE A 210 -8.97 28.73 -6.59
C ILE A 210 -9.17 30.15 -7.13
N GLU A 211 -10.37 30.49 -7.61
CA GLU A 211 -10.67 31.84 -8.12
C GLU A 211 -10.54 32.95 -7.06
N ARG A 212 -10.71 32.60 -5.78
CA ARG A 212 -10.59 33.57 -4.68
C ARG A 212 -9.12 33.86 -4.39
N ASP A 213 -8.28 32.84 -4.41
CA ASP A 213 -6.86 32.96 -4.12
C ASP A 213 -6.09 33.57 -5.31
N GLU A 214 -6.49 33.30 -6.55
CA GLU A 214 -5.88 33.91 -7.74
C GLU A 214 -6.22 35.40 -7.94
N LYS A 215 -7.25 35.91 -7.24
CA LYS A 215 -7.65 37.33 -7.27
C LYS A 215 -6.97 38.18 -6.20
N GLN A 216 -6.16 37.59 -5.31
CA GLN A 216 -5.40 38.29 -4.27
C GLN A 216 -3.96 38.54 -4.72
#